data_AF-A0A7X0MMS4-F1
#
_entry.id   AF-A0A7X0MMS4-F1
#
_cell.length_a   1.000
_cell.length_b   1.000
_cell.length_c   1.000
_cell.angle_alpha   90.00
_cell.angle_beta   90.00
_cell.angle_gamma   90.00
#
_symmetry.space_group_name_H-M   'P 1'
#
loop_
_entity.id
_entity.type
_entity.pdbx_description
1 polymer ?
#
loop_
_entity_poly.entity_id
_entity_poly.type
_entity_poly.pdbx_seq_one_letter_code
_entity_poly.pdbx_strand_id
1 'polypeptide(L)' 'MLHPDEPSDTAALQSLDTLFAVPQVSMRLDSLSRAHTAMLMHYLAYWRANREVLLDGHSGRRESTHNMI' A
#
# COMPACT_ATOMS: atom_id res chain seq x y z
N MET A 1 -11.68 10.31 0.67
CA MET A 1 -11.37 10.26 2.13
C MET A 1 -12.08 9.06 2.69
N LEU A 2 -11.39 8.26 3.49
CA LEU A 2 -11.94 7.03 4.08
C LEU A 2 -13.13 7.42 4.96
N HIS A 3 -14.30 6.83 4.71
CA HIS A 3 -15.55 7.20 5.40
C HIS A 3 -16.07 6.00 6.22
N PRO A 4 -16.51 6.16 7.48
CA PRO A 4 -16.90 5.04 8.33
C PRO A 4 -18.05 4.20 7.75
N ASP A 5 -18.99 4.87 7.09
CA ASP A 5 -20.21 4.26 6.52
C ASP A 5 -20.03 3.72 5.09
N GLU A 6 -18.85 3.92 4.50
CA GLU A 6 -18.55 3.39 3.17
C GLU A 6 -18.22 1.88 3.25
N PRO A 7 -18.61 1.06 2.26
CA PRO A 7 -18.20 -0.34 2.23
C PRO A 7 -16.67 -0.46 2.13
N SER A 8 -16.11 -1.47 2.80
CA SER A 8 -14.65 -1.70 2.81
C SER A 8 -14.05 -1.88 1.43
N ASP A 9 -14.79 -2.46 0.49
CA ASP A 9 -14.31 -2.68 -0.88
C ASP A 9 -14.16 -1.36 -1.65
N THR A 10 -15.00 -0.37 -1.36
CA THR A 10 -14.87 0.98 -1.94
C THR A 10 -13.75 1.75 -1.24
N ALA A 11 -13.63 1.64 0.08
CA ALA A 11 -12.52 2.24 0.84
C ALA A 11 -11.14 1.69 0.41
N ALA A 12 -11.08 0.43 -0.07
CA ALA A 12 -9.87 -0.18 -0.59
C ALA A 12 -9.33 0.54 -1.85
N LEU A 13 -10.21 1.17 -2.65
CA LEU A 13 -9.78 1.93 -3.83
C LEU A 13 -8.85 3.09 -3.47
N GLN A 14 -9.07 3.75 -2.32
CA GLN A 14 -8.14 4.80 -1.86
C GLN A 14 -6.77 4.24 -1.45
N SER A 15 -6.74 2.99 -0.95
CA SER A 15 -5.47 2.30 -0.67
C SER A 15 -4.74 1.91 -1.96
N LEU A 16 -5.48 1.57 -3.01
CA LEU A 16 -4.94 1.29 -4.35
C LEU A 16 -4.40 2.56 -5.02
N ASP A 17 -5.09 3.70 -4.90
CA ASP A 17 -4.67 4.99 -5.47
C ASP A 17 -3.34 5.49 -4.89
N THR A 18 -3.02 5.08 -3.66
CA THR A 18 -1.77 5.47 -2.96
C THR A 18 -0.71 4.37 -2.94
N LEU A 19 -0.91 3.28 -3.69
CA LEU A 19 -0.05 2.09 -3.63
C LEU A 19 1.41 2.37 -4.04
N PHE A 20 1.63 3.32 -4.96
CA PHE A 20 2.96 3.74 -5.44
C PHE A 20 3.50 4.98 -4.71
N ALA A 21 2.83 5.41 -3.65
CA ALA A 21 3.27 6.47 -2.76
C ALA A 21 3.38 5.93 -1.33
N VAL A 22 3.78 6.77 -0.39
CA VAL A 22 3.67 6.43 1.03
C VAL A 22 2.20 6.57 1.47
N PRO A 23 1.51 5.48 1.86
CA PRO A 23 0.11 5.54 2.25
C PRO A 23 -0.07 6.45 3.47
N GLN A 24 -1.08 7.31 3.44
CA GLN A 24 -1.46 8.16 4.57
C GLN A 24 -2.83 7.73 5.09
N VAL A 25 -2.94 7.54 6.41
CA VAL A 25 -4.20 7.18 7.07
C VAL A 25 -4.64 8.33 7.96
N SER A 26 -5.62 9.10 7.47
CA SER A 26 -6.10 10.32 8.14
C SER A 26 -7.42 10.10 8.88
N MET A 27 -7.55 8.99 9.61
CA MET A 27 -8.72 8.68 10.45
C MET A 27 -8.29 8.22 11.84
N ARG A 28 -9.16 8.42 12.82
CA ARG A 28 -8.92 7.87 14.16
C ARG A 28 -9.14 6.35 14.11
N LEU A 29 -8.09 5.57 14.41
CA LEU A 29 -8.14 4.11 14.34
C LEU A 29 -9.19 3.49 15.27
N ASP A 30 -9.52 4.16 16.37
CA ASP A 30 -10.57 3.76 17.33
C ASP A 30 -11.99 3.88 16.77
N SER A 31 -12.17 4.66 15.69
CA SER A 31 -13.46 4.88 15.02
C SER A 31 -13.68 3.95 13.83
N LEU A 32 -12.69 3.13 13.47
CA LEU A 32 -12.79 2.22 12.32
C LEU A 32 -13.62 0.98 12.67
N SER A 33 -14.48 0.59 11.75
CA SER A 33 -15.16 -0.71 11.82
C SER A 33 -14.13 -1.84 11.71
N ARG A 34 -14.45 -3.01 12.27
CA ARG A 34 -13.57 -4.19 12.19
C ARG A 34 -13.22 -4.58 10.75
N ALA A 35 -14.16 -4.39 9.82
CA ALA A 35 -13.95 -4.63 8.39
C ALA A 35 -12.92 -3.65 7.80
N HIS A 36 -13.07 -2.36 8.08
CA HIS A 36 -12.10 -1.34 7.67
C HIS A 36 -10.71 -1.56 8.28
N THR A 37 -10.63 -1.94 9.55
CA THR A 37 -9.35 -2.28 10.19
C THR A 37 -8.69 -3.47 9.51
N ALA A 38 -9.43 -4.54 9.22
CA ALA A 38 -8.90 -5.73 8.56
C ALA A 38 -8.39 -5.41 7.13
N MET A 39 -9.17 -4.65 6.37
CA MET A 39 -8.80 -4.16 5.03
C MET A 39 -7.52 -3.33 5.09
N LEU A 40 -7.46 -2.34 5.99
CA LEU A 40 -6.32 -1.44 6.11
C LEU A 40 -5.04 -2.20 6.50
N MET A 41 -5.13 -3.12 7.46
CA MET A 41 -4.01 -3.97 7.87
C MET A 41 -3.50 -4.83 6.72
N HIS A 42 -4.40 -5.38 5.89
CA HIS A 42 -4.03 -6.17 4.73
C HIS A 42 -3.21 -5.34 3.71
N TYR A 43 -3.72 -4.18 3.30
CA TYR A 43 -3.04 -3.34 2.30
C TYR A 43 -1.74 -2.72 2.83
N LEU A 44 -1.70 -2.30 4.10
CA LEU A 44 -0.46 -1.79 4.70
C LEU A 44 0.61 -2.88 4.83
N ALA A 45 0.22 -4.11 5.16
CA ALA A 45 1.14 -5.25 5.19
C ALA A 45 1.69 -5.55 3.79
N TYR A 46 0.83 -5.55 2.78
CA TYR A 46 1.25 -5.74 1.38
C TYR A 46 2.20 -4.63 0.92
N TRP A 47 1.85 -3.36 1.17
CA TRP A 47 2.69 -2.23 0.81
C TRP A 47 4.06 -2.31 1.48
N ARG A 48 4.10 -2.60 2.79
CA ARG A 48 5.36 -2.74 3.54
C ARG A 48 6.23 -3.87 2.99
N ALA A 49 5.64 -5.00 2.61
CA ALA A 49 6.36 -6.14 2.05
C ALA A 49 6.94 -5.85 0.66
N ASN A 50 6.31 -4.95 -0.11
CA ASN A 50 6.68 -4.67 -1.50
C ASN A 50 7.27 -3.26 -1.70
N ARG A 51 7.53 -2.50 -0.63
CA ARG A 51 7.88 -1.07 -0.70
C ARG A 51 9.05 -0.76 -1.63
N GLU A 52 10.06 -1.62 -1.68
CA GLU A 52 11.25 -1.42 -2.52
C GLU A 52 10.90 -1.53 -4.01
N VAL A 53 10.02 -2.47 -4.36
CA VAL A 53 9.52 -2.62 -5.72
C VAL A 53 8.55 -1.50 -6.07
N LEU A 54 7.66 -1.14 -5.14
CA LEU A 54 6.61 -0.14 -5.35
C LEU A 54 7.14 1.30 -5.44
N LEU A 55 8.17 1.64 -4.66
CA LEU A 55 8.72 3.00 -4.61
C LEU A 55 9.98 3.16 -5.46
N ASP A 56 10.90 2.20 -5.40
CA ASP A 56 12.22 2.34 -6.02
C ASP A 56 12.29 1.69 -7.41
N GLY A 57 11.21 1.02 -7.84
CA GLY A 57 11.15 0.27 -9.12
C GLY A 57 12.15 -0.88 -9.19
N HIS A 58 12.84 -1.18 -8.09
CA HIS A 58 13.96 -2.10 -8.06
C HIS A 58 13.45 -3.52 -7.86
N SER A 59 13.01 -4.12 -8.96
CA SER A 59 13.02 -5.58 -9.04
C SER A 59 14.48 -5.99 -9.03
N GLY A 60 14.94 -6.81 -8.07
CA GLY A 60 16.34 -7.26 -7.93
C GLY A 60 16.96 -8.03 -9.11
N ARG A 61 16.49 -7.79 -10.35
CA ARG A 61 17.20 -8.10 -11.59
C ARG A 61 18.50 -7.33 -11.57
N ARG A 62 19.55 -8.02 -11.11
CA ARG A 62 20.94 -7.62 -11.30
C ARG A 62 21.11 -7.26 -12.77
N GLU A 63 21.27 -5.99 -13.08
CA GLU A 63 21.83 -5.60 -14.36
C GLU A 63 23.18 -6.29 -14.44
N SER A 64 23.27 -7.27 -15.34
CA SER A 64 24.54 -7.90 -15.66
C SER A 64 25.35 -6.83 -16.37
N THR A 65 26.13 -6.06 -15.62
CA THR A 65 27.09 -5.13 -16.19
C THR A 65 28.05 -5.99 -17.01
N HIS A 66 27.82 -6.03 -18.32
CA HIS A 66 28.79 -6.48 -19.28
C HIS A 66 29.94 -5.48 -19.21
N ASN A 67 30.87 -5.72 -18.28
CA ASN A 67 32.17 -5.08 -18.31
C ASN A 67 32.94 -5.70 -19.48
N MET A 68 32.81 -5.08 -20.65
CA MET A 68 33.66 -5.37 -21.79
C MET A 68 35.00 -4.67 -21.51
N ILE A 69 35.99 -5.51 -21.20
CA ILE A 69 37.45 -5.37 -21.31
C ILE A 69 37.97 -3.98 -21.71
#